data_AF-A0A2D0RF27-F1
#
_entry.id   AF-A0A2D0RF27-F1
#
_cell.length_a   1.000
_cell.length_b   1.000
_cell.length_c   1.000
_cell.angle_alpha   90.00
_cell.angle_beta   90.00
_cell.angle_gamma   90.00
#
_symmetry.space_group_name_H-M   'P 1'
#
loop_
_entity.id
_entity.type
_entity.pdbx_description
1 polymer ?
#
loop_
_entity_poly.entity_id
_entity_poly.type
_entity_poly.pdbx_seq_one_letter_code
_entity_poly.pdbx_strand_id
1 'polypeptide(L)'
;MGSSSVRFFSSLAQSLSSAPLEHTHTDAEECEPEPVDPETLLRQCEEVLRKRPPRPNREFIRTRTSATHDPQIRVMQWNILAQALGEGKDGFVRCPMEALVWSERKYLILEEILTYRPDIVCLQEVDHYYDTFQPVMASLGYQSSFCPKPCSPCLDVSGNNGPDGCALFFSRERFRLLHINHLRLSAMALKTNQVAVVATLQCRVTGRVFCVAVTHLKARSGWETFRGAQGANLLQQLKAILSAQQDENVPLFVCGDFNAEPGEEVYRRFMNSPLGLDSAYRTLSSAEPSYTTWKIRPSGESCTTLDYVWFSRHGFSVDGVLSMPSEEQIGPDRLPSYHYPSDHLSLVCDFSFIQEPHRLM
;
A
#
# COMPACT_ATOMS: atom_id res chain seq x y z
N MET A 1 22.65 -35.35 -3.84
CA MET A 1 22.30 -34.02 -3.27
C MET A 1 21.68 -33.21 -4.39
N GLY A 2 20.39 -32.88 -4.30
CA GLY A 2 19.63 -32.26 -5.40
C GLY A 2 18.22 -32.85 -5.50
N SER A 3 17.33 -32.46 -4.58
CA SER A 3 15.92 -32.91 -4.59
C SER A 3 14.95 -32.02 -3.79
N SER A 4 15.39 -31.07 -2.96
CA SER A 4 14.44 -30.25 -2.17
C SER A 4 13.93 -29.02 -2.93
N SER A 5 14.74 -28.36 -3.77
CA SER A 5 14.34 -27.14 -4.48
C SER A 5 13.24 -27.35 -5.53
N VAL A 6 13.13 -28.55 -6.10
CA VAL A 6 12.11 -28.88 -7.12
C VAL A 6 10.73 -29.16 -6.47
N ARG A 7 10.69 -29.65 -5.22
CA ARG A 7 9.42 -29.89 -4.52
C ARG A 7 8.75 -28.59 -4.05
N PHE A 8 9.53 -27.59 -3.64
CA PHE A 8 9.01 -26.26 -3.28
C PHE A 8 8.44 -25.49 -4.47
N PHE A 9 9.04 -25.61 -5.67
CA PHE A 9 8.45 -25.08 -6.89
C PHE A 9 7.05 -25.65 -7.14
N SER A 10 6.80 -26.92 -6.77
CA SER A 10 5.48 -27.52 -6.93
C SER A 10 4.47 -27.05 -5.87
N SER A 11 4.87 -26.75 -4.63
CA SER A 11 3.90 -26.34 -3.59
C SER A 11 3.44 -24.90 -3.75
N LEU A 12 4.35 -23.96 -4.06
CA LEU A 12 4.01 -22.57 -4.36
C LEU A 12 3.31 -22.46 -5.73
N ALA A 13 3.72 -23.23 -6.75
CA ALA A 13 2.99 -23.27 -8.02
C ALA A 13 1.63 -23.99 -7.93
N GLN A 14 1.47 -25.01 -7.07
CA GLN A 14 0.18 -25.67 -6.85
C GLN A 14 -0.79 -24.78 -6.07
N SER A 15 -0.32 -24.01 -5.08
CA SER A 15 -1.18 -23.02 -4.41
C SER A 15 -1.58 -21.88 -5.36
N LEU A 16 -0.67 -21.45 -6.23
CA LEU A 16 -0.88 -20.37 -7.22
C LEU A 16 -1.60 -20.81 -8.52
N SER A 17 -1.95 -22.09 -8.68
CA SER A 17 -2.57 -22.66 -9.90
C SER A 17 -3.95 -23.30 -9.66
N SER A 18 -4.50 -23.23 -8.44
CA SER A 18 -5.80 -23.84 -8.14
C SER A 18 -6.97 -22.93 -8.58
N ALA A 19 -7.90 -23.51 -9.33
CA ALA A 19 -9.13 -22.88 -9.81
C ALA A 19 -10.05 -22.47 -8.63
N PRO A 20 -11.07 -21.61 -8.86
CA PRO A 20 -11.89 -21.07 -7.77
C PRO A 20 -12.62 -22.20 -7.02
N LEU A 21 -12.36 -22.34 -5.72
CA LEU A 21 -13.10 -23.26 -4.86
C LEU A 21 -14.47 -22.65 -4.56
N GLU A 22 -15.52 -23.39 -4.91
CA GLU A 22 -16.90 -23.08 -4.54
C GLU A 22 -17.06 -23.08 -3.02
N HIS A 23 -17.76 -22.07 -2.51
CA HIS A 23 -17.99 -21.85 -1.08
C HIS A 23 -18.70 -23.04 -0.41
N THR A 24 -17.98 -23.72 0.48
CA THR A 24 -18.58 -24.53 1.53
C THR A 24 -17.97 -24.12 2.87
N HIS A 25 -18.82 -23.59 3.75
CA HIS A 25 -18.48 -23.28 5.13
C HIS A 25 -18.27 -24.60 5.89
N THR A 26 -17.01 -24.94 6.15
CA THR A 26 -16.62 -25.88 7.19
C THR A 26 -15.39 -25.33 7.89
N ASP A 27 -15.46 -25.22 9.22
CA ASP A 27 -14.37 -24.85 10.11
C ASP A 27 -13.14 -25.72 9.81
N ALA A 28 -12.22 -25.20 9.01
CA ALA A 28 -10.91 -25.78 8.80
C ALA A 28 -9.98 -25.10 9.79
N GLU A 29 -9.34 -25.89 10.65
CA GLU A 29 -8.18 -25.46 11.43
C GLU A 29 -7.22 -24.72 10.48
N GLU A 30 -7.01 -23.42 10.71
CA GLU A 30 -6.11 -22.60 9.91
C GLU A 30 -4.70 -23.18 10.04
N CYS A 31 -4.32 -24.04 9.08
CA CYS A 31 -2.96 -24.52 8.96
C CYS A 31 -2.08 -23.30 8.64
N GLU A 32 -1.33 -22.81 9.63
CA GLU A 32 -0.37 -21.73 9.46
C GLU A 32 0.54 -22.08 8.27
N PRO A 33 0.64 -21.23 7.24
CA PRO A 33 1.46 -21.51 6.07
C PRO A 33 2.92 -21.67 6.48
N GLU A 34 3.63 -22.62 5.85
CA GLU A 34 5.05 -22.83 6.17
C GLU A 34 5.84 -21.51 6.00
N PRO A 35 6.64 -21.09 7.00
CA PRO A 35 7.40 -19.87 6.93
C PRO A 35 8.36 -19.89 5.73
N VAL A 36 8.32 -18.84 4.92
CA VAL A 36 9.24 -18.66 3.79
C VAL A 36 10.30 -17.65 4.20
N ASP A 37 11.57 -18.00 3.96
CA ASP A 37 12.67 -17.06 4.10
C ASP A 37 12.55 -15.93 3.05
N PRO A 38 12.40 -14.65 3.45
CA PRO A 38 12.24 -13.54 2.52
C PRO A 38 13.41 -13.39 1.54
N GLU A 39 14.63 -13.72 1.96
CA GLU A 39 15.82 -13.64 1.10
C GLU A 39 15.78 -14.71 -0.01
N THR A 40 15.33 -15.92 0.34
CA THR A 40 15.10 -16.99 -0.64
C THR A 40 14.02 -16.62 -1.65
N LEU A 41 12.90 -16.03 -1.21
CA LEU A 41 11.83 -15.59 -2.11
C LEU A 41 12.27 -14.43 -3.01
N LEU A 42 13.07 -13.48 -2.48
CA LEU A 42 13.62 -12.39 -3.28
C LEU A 42 14.49 -12.93 -4.42
N ARG A 43 15.40 -13.86 -4.13
CA ARG A 43 16.23 -14.53 -5.15
C ARG A 43 15.40 -15.28 -6.20
N GLN A 44 14.27 -15.86 -5.79
CA GLN A 44 13.35 -16.51 -6.74
C GLN A 44 12.69 -15.48 -7.66
N CYS A 45 12.28 -14.32 -7.14
CA CYS A 45 11.77 -13.23 -7.95
C CYS A 45 12.84 -12.76 -8.95
N GLU A 46 14.06 -12.51 -8.48
CA GLU A 46 15.20 -12.10 -9.31
C GLU A 46 15.51 -13.11 -10.42
N GLU A 47 15.44 -14.41 -10.15
CA GLU A 47 15.68 -15.45 -11.16
C GLU A 47 14.56 -15.50 -12.22
N VAL A 48 13.29 -15.36 -11.82
CA VAL A 48 12.17 -15.26 -12.77
C VAL A 48 12.31 -14.01 -13.64
N LEU A 49 12.74 -12.90 -13.03
CA LEU A 49 12.90 -11.60 -13.66
C LEU A 49 14.25 -11.39 -14.33
N ARG A 50 15.15 -12.38 -14.37
CA ARG A 50 16.53 -12.23 -14.87
C ARG A 50 16.66 -11.70 -16.31
N LYS A 51 15.62 -11.86 -17.12
CA LYS A 51 15.54 -11.36 -18.51
C LYS A 51 14.94 -9.96 -18.61
N ARG A 52 14.37 -9.47 -17.51
CA ARG A 52 13.82 -8.13 -17.39
C ARG A 52 14.94 -7.17 -16.99
N PRO A 53 14.84 -5.91 -17.42
CA PRO A 53 15.78 -4.91 -16.98
C PRO A 53 15.51 -4.58 -15.50
N PRO A 54 16.54 -4.13 -14.76
CA PRO A 54 16.40 -3.87 -13.33
C PRO A 54 15.44 -2.71 -13.07
N ARG A 55 14.75 -2.76 -11.94
CA ARG A 55 13.92 -1.67 -11.44
C ARG A 55 14.74 -0.39 -11.20
N PRO A 56 14.12 0.81 -11.25
CA PRO A 56 14.83 2.05 -10.97
C PRO A 56 15.49 2.02 -9.59
N ASN A 57 16.79 2.36 -9.54
CA ASN A 57 17.49 2.46 -8.26
C ASN A 57 17.01 3.70 -7.49
N ARG A 58 16.53 3.48 -6.26
CA ARG A 58 15.97 4.51 -5.38
C ARG A 58 16.62 4.40 -4.01
N GLU A 59 16.97 5.54 -3.43
CA GLU A 59 17.72 5.62 -2.18
C GLU A 59 16.90 6.26 -1.07
N PHE A 60 17.15 5.86 0.17
CA PHE A 60 16.54 6.52 1.32
C PHE A 60 17.23 7.86 1.61
N ILE A 61 16.46 8.94 1.51
CA ILE A 61 16.89 10.26 1.94
C ILE A 61 16.56 10.40 3.43
N ARG A 62 17.61 10.58 4.25
CA ARG A 62 17.52 10.66 5.73
C ARG A 62 17.35 12.11 6.19
N THR A 63 16.51 12.33 7.19
CA THR A 63 16.16 13.67 7.71
C THR A 63 17.19 14.26 8.71
N ARG A 64 18.13 13.46 9.26
CA ARG A 64 19.01 13.74 10.44
C ARG A 64 18.17 14.02 11.71
N THR A 65 18.42 13.54 12.93
CA THR A 65 19.27 12.54 13.58
C THR A 65 18.34 11.50 14.20
N SER A 66 18.49 10.21 13.86
CA SER A 66 17.80 9.15 14.60
C SER A 66 18.26 9.20 16.06
N ALA A 67 17.36 9.49 16.99
CA ALA A 67 17.60 9.11 18.38
C ALA A 67 17.75 7.59 18.39
N THR A 68 18.93 7.11 18.76
CA THR A 68 19.43 5.73 18.59
C THR A 68 18.71 4.68 19.43
N HIS A 69 17.50 4.95 19.91
CA HIS A 69 16.90 4.18 21.00
C HIS A 69 15.53 3.57 20.69
N ASP A 70 14.75 4.09 19.75
CA ASP A 70 13.44 3.52 19.43
C ASP A 70 13.45 2.71 18.11
N PRO A 71 12.77 1.56 18.06
CA PRO A 71 12.72 0.73 16.85
C PRO A 71 11.90 1.42 15.75
N GLN A 72 12.53 1.70 14.61
CA GLN A 72 11.91 2.35 13.46
C GLN A 72 10.73 1.54 12.92
N ILE A 73 9.65 2.19 12.49
CA ILE A 73 8.52 1.60 11.78
C ILE A 73 8.62 2.00 10.31
N ARG A 74 8.81 1.03 9.43
CA ARG A 74 8.79 1.21 7.99
C ARG A 74 7.38 1.02 7.44
N VAL A 75 6.86 2.04 6.79
CA VAL A 75 5.54 2.03 6.16
C VAL A 75 5.70 2.13 4.65
N MET A 76 5.07 1.21 3.92
CA MET A 76 4.95 1.23 2.47
C MET A 76 3.51 1.56 2.07
N GLN A 77 3.36 2.46 1.11
CA GLN A 77 2.11 2.85 0.50
C GLN A 77 2.22 2.69 -1.01
N TRP A 78 1.30 1.95 -1.64
CA TRP A 78 1.39 1.70 -3.07
C TRP A 78 0.05 1.36 -3.73
N ASN A 79 -0.35 2.12 -4.75
CA ASN A 79 -1.32 1.64 -5.73
C ASN A 79 -0.59 0.66 -6.65
N ILE A 80 -0.97 -0.62 -6.57
CA ILE A 80 -0.25 -1.67 -7.29
C ILE A 80 -0.77 -1.89 -8.70
N LEU A 81 -1.76 -1.12 -9.17
CA LEU A 81 -2.44 -1.26 -10.46
C LEU A 81 -3.13 -2.64 -10.59
N ALA A 82 -4.46 -2.68 -10.51
CA ALA A 82 -5.19 -3.94 -10.63
C ALA A 82 -4.91 -4.61 -11.98
N GLN A 83 -4.73 -5.94 -11.98
CA GLN A 83 -4.40 -6.68 -13.19
C GLN A 83 -5.47 -6.50 -14.26
N ALA A 84 -6.74 -6.63 -13.86
CA ALA A 84 -7.87 -6.47 -14.76
C ALA A 84 -7.93 -5.06 -15.38
N LEU A 85 -7.58 -4.02 -14.62
CA LEU A 85 -7.61 -2.64 -15.12
C LEU A 85 -6.45 -2.36 -16.07
N GLY A 86 -5.25 -2.84 -15.73
CA GLY A 86 -4.06 -2.67 -16.56
C GLY A 86 -4.22 -3.26 -17.95
N GLU A 87 -4.76 -4.48 -18.06
CA GLU A 87 -4.99 -5.14 -19.35
C GLU A 87 -6.23 -4.61 -20.08
N GLY A 88 -7.31 -4.29 -19.35
CA GLY A 88 -8.64 -4.10 -19.95
C GLY A 88 -9.14 -2.67 -20.08
N LYS A 89 -8.68 -1.74 -19.24
CA LYS A 89 -9.31 -0.41 -19.11
C LYS A 89 -8.34 0.76 -19.14
N ASP A 90 -7.11 0.58 -18.69
CA ASP A 90 -6.22 1.71 -18.45
C ASP A 90 -5.59 2.28 -19.72
N GLY A 91 -5.39 1.43 -20.73
CA GLY A 91 -4.96 1.85 -22.05
C GLY A 91 -3.56 2.47 -22.07
N PHE A 92 -2.57 1.83 -21.45
CA PHE A 92 -1.19 2.31 -21.43
C PHE A 92 -0.56 2.24 -22.83
N VAL A 93 -0.68 3.30 -23.64
CA VAL A 93 -0.35 3.29 -25.08
C VAL A 93 1.14 3.17 -25.39
N ARG A 94 2.01 3.33 -24.39
CA ARG A 94 3.47 3.16 -24.49
C ARG A 94 3.99 1.93 -23.75
N CYS A 95 3.14 1.22 -23.00
CA CYS A 95 3.53 0.02 -22.29
C CYS A 95 3.34 -1.21 -23.19
N PRO A 96 4.37 -2.05 -23.37
CA PRO A 96 4.20 -3.35 -24.03
C PRO A 96 3.24 -4.25 -23.25
N MET A 97 2.33 -4.94 -23.94
CA MET A 97 1.35 -5.83 -23.28
C MET A 97 2.04 -6.96 -22.51
N GLU A 98 3.20 -7.41 -22.95
CA GLU A 98 4.01 -8.42 -22.28
C GLU A 98 4.59 -7.94 -20.94
N ALA A 99 4.65 -6.63 -20.70
CA ALA A 99 5.02 -6.07 -19.40
C ALA A 99 3.84 -6.07 -18.42
N LEU A 100 2.61 -6.18 -18.93
CA LEU A 100 1.39 -6.16 -18.12
C LEU A 100 0.95 -7.55 -17.66
N VAL A 101 1.54 -8.64 -18.17
CA VAL A 101 1.09 -10.00 -17.85
C VAL A 101 1.27 -10.34 -16.36
N TRP A 102 0.21 -10.86 -15.75
CA TRP A 102 0.19 -11.19 -14.32
C TRP A 102 1.30 -12.15 -13.88
N SER A 103 1.63 -13.11 -14.75
CA SER A 103 2.65 -14.14 -14.48
C SER A 103 4.01 -13.57 -14.12
N GLU A 104 4.30 -12.33 -14.53
CA GLU A 104 5.55 -11.63 -14.21
C GLU A 104 5.33 -10.42 -13.32
N ARG A 105 4.27 -9.64 -13.54
CA ARG A 105 3.94 -8.47 -12.71
C ARG A 105 3.90 -8.79 -11.22
N LYS A 106 3.36 -9.95 -10.83
CA LYS A 106 3.33 -10.37 -9.43
C LYS A 106 4.73 -10.46 -8.81
N TYR A 107 5.73 -10.92 -9.56
CA TYR A 107 7.10 -11.03 -9.05
C TYR A 107 7.78 -9.67 -8.93
N LEU A 108 7.49 -8.73 -9.84
CA LEU A 108 7.95 -7.34 -9.71
C LEU A 108 7.36 -6.65 -8.47
N ILE A 109 6.08 -6.90 -8.17
CA ILE A 109 5.42 -6.36 -6.97
C ILE A 109 6.04 -6.96 -5.71
N LEU A 110 6.24 -8.29 -5.69
CA LEU A 110 6.87 -8.98 -4.56
C LEU A 110 8.33 -8.56 -4.37
N GLU A 111 9.11 -8.43 -5.44
CA GLU A 111 10.49 -7.94 -5.40
C GLU A 111 10.59 -6.55 -4.77
N GLU A 112 9.68 -5.63 -5.11
CA GLU A 112 9.62 -4.29 -4.51
C GLU A 112 9.37 -4.36 -2.99
N ILE A 113 8.37 -5.15 -2.55
CA ILE A 113 8.04 -5.33 -1.13
C ILE A 113 9.21 -6.00 -0.37
N LEU A 114 9.77 -7.08 -0.93
CA LEU A 114 10.86 -7.84 -0.33
C LEU A 114 12.16 -7.05 -0.25
N THR A 115 12.41 -6.16 -1.21
CA THR A 115 13.59 -5.29 -1.18
C THR A 115 13.50 -4.31 -0.03
N TYR A 116 12.34 -3.68 0.17
CA TYR A 116 12.19 -2.64 1.19
C TYR A 116 11.83 -3.17 2.58
N ARG A 117 11.37 -4.43 2.70
CA ARG A 117 11.01 -5.09 3.97
C ARG A 117 10.20 -4.19 4.92
N PRO A 118 9.06 -3.64 4.47
CA PRO A 118 8.24 -2.75 5.29
C PRO A 118 7.58 -3.49 6.45
N ASP A 119 7.41 -2.85 7.60
CA ASP A 119 6.66 -3.45 8.71
C ASP A 119 5.14 -3.36 8.51
N ILE A 120 4.71 -2.37 7.71
CA ILE A 120 3.32 -2.09 7.35
C ILE A 120 3.25 -1.84 5.84
N VAL A 121 2.32 -2.50 5.15
CA VAL A 121 2.08 -2.34 3.71
C VAL A 121 0.63 -1.96 3.47
N CYS A 122 0.43 -0.80 2.87
CA CYS A 122 -0.87 -0.26 2.48
C CYS A 122 -0.98 -0.30 0.96
N LEU A 123 -1.87 -1.16 0.43
CA LEU A 123 -2.04 -1.34 -1.00
C LEU A 123 -3.43 -0.90 -1.48
N GLN A 124 -3.48 -0.34 -2.69
CA GLN A 124 -4.71 -0.08 -3.43
C GLN A 124 -4.71 -0.86 -4.75
N GLU A 125 -5.90 -1.04 -5.32
CA GLU A 125 -6.12 -1.79 -6.56
C GLU A 125 -5.67 -3.26 -6.46
N VAL A 126 -5.91 -3.88 -5.31
CA VAL A 126 -5.59 -5.29 -5.10
C VAL A 126 -6.75 -6.15 -5.59
N ASP A 127 -6.61 -6.77 -6.76
CA ASP A 127 -7.55 -7.76 -7.32
C ASP A 127 -7.03 -9.21 -7.22
N HIS A 128 -5.77 -9.41 -6.81
CA HIS A 128 -5.15 -10.72 -6.56
C HIS A 128 -4.87 -11.00 -5.07
N TYR A 129 -5.77 -10.55 -4.18
CA TYR A 129 -5.57 -10.67 -2.74
C TYR A 129 -5.54 -12.13 -2.28
N TYR A 130 -6.59 -12.91 -2.58
CA TYR A 130 -6.75 -14.25 -2.02
C TYR A 130 -5.84 -15.31 -2.68
N ASP A 131 -5.61 -15.21 -3.98
CA ASP A 131 -4.81 -16.18 -4.73
C ASP A 131 -3.31 -15.95 -4.60
N THR A 132 -2.86 -14.71 -4.35
CA THR A 132 -1.44 -14.36 -4.36
C THR A 132 -1.00 -13.65 -3.08
N PHE A 133 -1.50 -12.44 -2.81
CA PHE A 133 -0.88 -11.59 -1.79
C PHE A 133 -1.12 -12.10 -0.36
N GLN A 134 -2.32 -12.55 -0.02
CA GLN A 134 -2.63 -13.09 1.31
C GLN A 134 -1.74 -14.29 1.65
N PRO A 135 -1.66 -15.37 0.84
CA PRO A 135 -0.87 -16.54 1.21
C PRO A 135 0.63 -16.25 1.23
N VAL A 136 1.15 -15.50 0.25
CA VAL A 136 2.57 -15.15 0.19
C VAL A 136 2.97 -14.26 1.37
N MET A 137 2.22 -13.19 1.64
CA MET A 137 2.54 -12.28 2.75
C MET A 137 2.36 -12.97 4.10
N ALA A 138 1.39 -13.87 4.26
CA ALA A 138 1.26 -14.69 5.46
C ALA A 138 2.50 -15.56 5.70
N SER A 139 3.02 -16.23 4.66
CA SER A 139 4.25 -17.02 4.76
C SER A 139 5.50 -16.19 5.11
N LEU A 140 5.48 -14.89 4.82
CA LEU A 140 6.52 -13.91 5.18
C LEU A 140 6.31 -13.31 6.58
N GLY A 141 5.33 -13.79 7.35
CA GLY A 141 5.07 -13.34 8.71
C GLY A 141 4.15 -12.12 8.84
N TYR A 142 3.47 -11.69 7.77
CA TYR A 142 2.47 -10.63 7.84
C TYR A 142 1.09 -11.17 8.20
N GLN A 143 0.35 -10.42 9.01
CA GLN A 143 -1.10 -10.52 9.10
C GLN A 143 -1.70 -9.47 8.16
N SER A 144 -2.90 -9.73 7.64
CA SER A 144 -3.50 -8.81 6.68
C SER A 144 -5.02 -8.74 6.75
N SER A 145 -5.57 -7.72 6.10
CA SER A 145 -6.99 -7.52 5.92
C SER A 145 -7.25 -6.85 4.57
N PHE A 146 -8.31 -7.27 3.89
CA PHE A 146 -8.73 -6.76 2.59
C PHE A 146 -10.18 -6.27 2.62
N CYS A 147 -10.43 -5.13 1.97
CA CYS A 147 -11.77 -4.60 1.77
C CYS A 147 -11.96 -4.27 0.28
N PRO A 148 -12.78 -5.05 -0.46
CA PRO A 148 -13.06 -4.79 -1.87
C PRO A 148 -13.99 -3.59 -2.05
N LYS A 149 -13.87 -2.89 -3.19
CA LYS A 149 -14.86 -1.90 -3.61
C LYS A 149 -16.19 -2.62 -3.90
N PRO A 150 -17.35 -2.14 -3.39
CA PRO A 150 -18.65 -2.79 -3.60
C PRO A 150 -19.00 -3.05 -5.07
N CYS A 151 -18.68 -2.08 -5.93
CA CYS A 151 -18.87 -2.15 -7.37
C CYS A 151 -17.54 -1.84 -8.06
N SER A 152 -16.55 -2.72 -7.89
CA SER A 152 -15.23 -2.56 -8.51
C SER A 152 -15.31 -2.48 -10.04
N PRO A 153 -14.56 -1.56 -10.69
CA PRO A 153 -14.46 -1.53 -12.14
C PRO A 153 -13.76 -2.77 -12.76
N CYS A 154 -13.06 -3.59 -11.97
CA CYS A 154 -12.47 -4.83 -12.47
C CYS A 154 -13.53 -5.80 -12.99
N LEU A 155 -14.72 -5.78 -12.39
CA LEU A 155 -15.83 -6.68 -12.73
C LEU A 155 -16.36 -6.48 -14.16
N ASP A 156 -16.11 -5.32 -14.78
CA ASP A 156 -16.51 -5.09 -16.18
C ASP A 156 -15.46 -5.61 -17.19
N VAL A 157 -14.33 -6.14 -16.73
CA VAL A 157 -13.26 -6.65 -17.60
C VAL A 157 -13.43 -8.16 -17.75
N SER A 158 -13.43 -8.64 -18.99
CA SER A 158 -13.49 -10.09 -19.27
C SER A 158 -12.26 -10.79 -18.71
N GLY A 159 -12.46 -11.89 -17.97
CA GLY A 159 -11.36 -12.65 -17.35
C GLY A 159 -10.78 -12.02 -16.07
N ASN A 160 -11.48 -11.07 -15.45
CA ASN A 160 -11.07 -10.48 -14.17
C ASN A 160 -10.96 -11.52 -13.04
N ASN A 161 -10.20 -11.16 -12.01
CA ASN A 161 -10.01 -11.97 -10.80
C ASN A 161 -10.90 -11.49 -9.62
N GLY A 162 -12.07 -10.94 -9.92
CA GLY A 162 -12.98 -10.35 -8.93
C GLY A 162 -12.72 -8.85 -8.69
N PRO A 163 -13.29 -8.29 -7.60
CA PRO A 163 -13.21 -6.86 -7.32
C PRO A 163 -11.85 -6.45 -6.76
N ASP A 164 -11.32 -5.32 -7.24
CA ASP A 164 -10.20 -4.66 -6.58
C ASP A 164 -10.61 -4.02 -5.24
N GLY A 165 -9.62 -3.76 -4.38
CA GLY A 165 -9.84 -3.12 -3.10
C GLY A 165 -8.59 -2.55 -2.44
N CYS A 166 -8.75 -2.18 -1.18
CA CYS A 166 -7.66 -1.78 -0.31
C CYS A 166 -7.22 -2.98 0.53
N ALA A 167 -5.91 -3.22 0.62
CA ALA A 167 -5.33 -4.23 1.48
C ALA A 167 -4.33 -3.61 2.47
N LEU A 168 -4.36 -4.09 3.71
CA LEU A 168 -3.45 -3.66 4.76
C LEU A 168 -2.74 -4.89 5.33
N PHE A 169 -1.41 -4.89 5.25
CA PHE A 169 -0.54 -5.93 5.81
C PHE A 169 0.33 -5.34 6.91
N PHE A 170 0.61 -6.10 7.96
CA PHE A 170 1.51 -5.69 9.04
C PHE A 170 2.23 -6.88 9.67
N SER A 171 3.48 -6.67 10.09
CA SER A 171 4.32 -7.73 10.69
C SER A 171 3.72 -8.28 11.99
N ARG A 172 3.47 -9.59 12.05
CA ARG A 172 2.98 -10.30 13.25
C ARG A 172 3.99 -10.26 14.39
N GLU A 173 5.28 -10.29 14.05
CA GLU A 173 6.39 -10.22 14.99
C GLU A 173 6.46 -8.87 15.70
N ARG A 174 6.16 -7.79 14.99
CA ARG A 174 6.30 -6.43 15.52
C ARG A 174 5.03 -5.86 16.11
N PHE A 175 3.88 -6.26 15.59
CA PHE A 175 2.60 -5.68 15.96
C PHE A 175 1.59 -6.74 16.40
N ARG A 176 0.79 -6.38 17.40
CA ARG A 176 -0.42 -7.10 17.78
C ARG A 176 -1.63 -6.34 17.27
N LEU A 177 -2.48 -6.99 16.50
CA LEU A 177 -3.78 -6.43 16.11
C LEU A 177 -4.68 -6.31 17.34
N LEU A 178 -5.24 -5.12 17.56
CA LEU A 178 -6.27 -4.88 18.56
C LEU A 178 -7.66 -4.83 17.91
N HIS A 179 -7.79 -4.04 16.84
CA HIS A 179 -9.06 -3.84 16.14
C HIS A 179 -8.82 -3.68 14.63
N ILE A 180 -9.79 -4.14 13.83
CA ILE A 180 -9.86 -3.93 12.39
C ILE A 180 -11.23 -3.36 12.03
N ASN A 181 -11.27 -2.33 11.19
CA ASN A 181 -12.49 -1.72 10.70
C ASN A 181 -12.45 -1.61 9.18
N HIS A 182 -13.50 -2.08 8.53
CA HIS A 182 -13.73 -1.86 7.10
C HIS A 182 -14.75 -0.74 6.93
N LEU A 183 -14.34 0.33 6.26
CA LEU A 183 -15.15 1.53 6.10
C LEU A 183 -15.59 1.67 4.65
N ARG A 184 -16.89 1.79 4.43
CA ARG A 184 -17.44 2.30 3.17
C ARG A 184 -17.62 3.80 3.28
N LEU A 185 -16.82 4.54 2.50
CA LEU A 185 -16.78 6.00 2.55
C LEU A 185 -18.11 6.60 2.08
N SER A 186 -18.46 7.73 2.66
CA SER A 186 -19.67 8.47 2.35
C SER A 186 -19.33 9.86 1.83
N ALA A 187 -20.13 10.37 0.89
CA ALA A 187 -20.05 11.73 0.39
C ALA A 187 -21.45 12.32 0.39
N MET A 188 -21.64 13.48 1.00
CA MET A 188 -22.96 14.15 1.08
C MET A 188 -24.05 13.21 1.63
N ALA A 189 -23.73 12.50 2.73
CA ALA A 189 -24.58 11.48 3.38
C ALA A 189 -24.90 10.21 2.55
N LEU A 190 -24.37 10.07 1.33
CA LEU A 190 -24.55 8.88 0.49
C LEU A 190 -23.35 7.95 0.57
N LYS A 191 -23.60 6.64 0.66
CA LYS A 191 -22.55 5.62 0.60
C LYS A 191 -21.95 5.57 -0.80
N THR A 192 -20.64 5.79 -0.88
CA THR A 192 -19.88 5.80 -2.14
C THR A 192 -19.38 4.40 -2.49
N ASN A 193 -18.64 4.27 -3.59
CA ASN A 193 -17.99 3.01 -3.98
C ASN A 193 -16.59 2.83 -3.36
N GLN A 194 -16.05 3.88 -2.74
CA GLN A 194 -14.70 3.85 -2.19
C GLN A 194 -14.70 3.34 -0.76
N VAL A 195 -13.59 2.73 -0.37
CA VAL A 195 -13.43 2.02 0.89
C VAL A 195 -12.13 2.39 1.57
N ALA A 196 -12.06 2.15 2.86
CA ALA A 196 -10.84 2.20 3.64
C ALA A 196 -10.76 1.01 4.61
N VAL A 197 -9.54 0.57 4.91
CA VAL A 197 -9.25 -0.40 5.98
C VAL A 197 -8.51 0.35 7.07
N VAL A 198 -8.94 0.20 8.32
CA VAL A 198 -8.28 0.80 9.49
C VAL A 198 -7.91 -0.32 10.47
N ALA A 199 -6.65 -0.39 10.87
CA ALA A 199 -6.18 -1.28 11.92
C ALA A 199 -5.67 -0.47 13.11
N THR A 200 -6.09 -0.85 14.31
CA THR A 200 -5.47 -0.41 15.57
C THR A 200 -4.45 -1.47 15.98
N LEU A 201 -3.18 -1.07 16.05
CA LEU A 201 -2.05 -1.94 16.29
C LEU A 201 -1.34 -1.56 17.60
N GLN A 202 -0.83 -2.55 18.31
CA GLN A 202 0.07 -2.35 19.43
C GLN A 202 1.49 -2.79 19.05
N CYS A 203 2.46 -1.89 19.15
CA CYS A 203 3.88 -2.24 19.02
C CYS A 203 4.29 -3.16 20.16
N ARG A 204 4.76 -4.37 19.85
CA ARG A 204 5.11 -5.38 20.86
C ARG A 204 6.34 -4.97 21.69
N VAL A 205 7.28 -4.25 21.09
CA VAL A 205 8.51 -3.80 21.77
C VAL A 205 8.23 -2.64 22.72
N THR A 206 7.48 -1.63 22.27
CA THR A 206 7.28 -0.39 23.04
C THR A 206 5.97 -0.36 23.83
N GLY A 207 5.04 -1.28 23.57
CA GLY A 207 3.70 -1.28 24.13
C GLY A 207 2.76 -0.21 23.56
N ARG A 208 3.29 0.74 22.76
CA ARG A 208 2.53 1.88 22.20
C ARG A 208 1.49 1.41 21.20
N VAL A 209 0.30 1.98 21.31
CA VAL A 209 -0.83 1.76 20.39
C VAL A 209 -0.83 2.86 19.34
N PHE A 210 -1.12 2.51 18.10
CA PHE A 210 -1.28 3.44 16.99
C PHE A 210 -2.27 2.87 15.97
N CYS A 211 -2.81 3.74 15.11
CA CYS A 211 -3.70 3.34 14.02
C CYS A 211 -3.01 3.45 12.66
N VAL A 212 -3.42 2.58 11.73
CA VAL A 212 -3.03 2.64 10.32
C VAL A 212 -4.29 2.58 9.50
N ALA A 213 -4.46 3.51 8.57
CA ALA A 213 -5.53 3.50 7.60
C ALA A 213 -4.98 3.42 6.17
N VAL A 214 -5.64 2.65 5.31
CA VAL A 214 -5.41 2.64 3.87
C VAL A 214 -6.70 2.97 3.14
N THR A 215 -6.64 3.82 2.12
CA THR A 215 -7.81 4.24 1.32
C THR A 215 -7.47 4.40 -0.16
N HIS A 216 -8.50 4.38 -1.00
CA HIS A 216 -8.43 4.72 -2.42
C HIS A 216 -9.64 5.59 -2.77
N LEU A 217 -9.44 6.88 -3.01
CA LEU A 217 -10.53 7.84 -3.26
C LEU A 217 -11.02 7.82 -4.72
N LYS A 218 -12.06 8.62 -5.00
CA LYS A 218 -12.69 8.65 -6.33
C LYS A 218 -11.74 9.19 -7.40
N ALA A 219 -11.39 8.33 -8.35
CA ALA A 219 -10.59 8.68 -9.52
C ALA A 219 -11.30 9.58 -10.55
N ARG A 220 -10.48 10.10 -11.47
CA ARG A 220 -10.81 11.01 -12.60
C ARG A 220 -11.09 12.46 -12.20
N SER A 221 -10.83 13.38 -13.11
CA SER A 221 -11.19 14.80 -12.98
C SER A 221 -12.70 15.02 -12.95
N GLY A 222 -13.14 16.14 -12.40
CA GLY A 222 -14.56 16.49 -12.20
C GLY A 222 -15.18 15.89 -10.94
N TRP A 223 -14.38 15.22 -10.10
CA TRP A 223 -14.81 14.60 -8.84
C TRP A 223 -14.12 15.21 -7.61
N GLU A 224 -13.52 16.40 -7.74
CA GLU A 224 -12.72 17.08 -6.72
C GLU A 224 -13.54 17.33 -5.44
N THR A 225 -14.75 17.90 -5.58
CA THR A 225 -15.67 18.12 -4.44
C THR A 225 -16.12 16.80 -3.81
N PHE A 226 -16.31 15.76 -4.62
CA PHE A 226 -16.70 14.45 -4.15
C PHE A 226 -15.57 13.79 -3.34
N ARG A 227 -14.32 13.88 -3.80
CA ARG A 227 -13.13 13.48 -3.03
C ARG A 227 -13.00 14.28 -1.74
N GLY A 228 -13.27 15.59 -1.78
CA GLY A 228 -13.32 16.45 -0.58
C GLY A 228 -14.31 15.92 0.47
N ALA A 229 -15.51 15.53 0.06
CA ALA A 229 -16.52 14.93 0.93
C ALA A 229 -16.12 13.54 1.44
N GLN A 230 -15.52 12.69 0.59
CA GLN A 230 -15.00 11.38 0.99
C GLN A 230 -13.89 11.51 2.05
N GLY A 231 -12.95 12.43 1.83
CA GLY A 231 -11.87 12.70 2.78
C GLY A 231 -12.40 13.25 4.11
N ALA A 232 -13.38 14.16 4.07
CA ALA A 232 -14.03 14.64 5.29
C ALA A 232 -14.71 13.51 6.07
N ASN A 233 -15.40 12.59 5.38
CA ASN A 233 -16.01 11.43 6.01
C ASN A 233 -14.95 10.48 6.59
N LEU A 234 -13.85 10.23 5.87
CA LEU A 234 -12.74 9.41 6.37
C LEU A 234 -12.15 10.01 7.65
N LEU A 235 -11.83 11.31 7.67
CA LEU A 235 -11.31 11.98 8.87
C LEU A 235 -12.29 11.90 10.06
N GLN A 236 -13.59 12.04 9.81
CA GLN A 236 -14.62 11.89 10.84
C GLN A 236 -14.66 10.47 11.41
N GLN A 237 -14.59 9.44 10.55
CA GLN A 237 -14.59 8.04 10.97
C GLN A 237 -13.31 7.70 11.75
N LEU A 238 -12.14 8.18 11.29
CA LEU A 238 -10.88 8.00 11.99
C LEU A 238 -10.91 8.64 13.37
N LYS A 239 -11.42 9.88 13.49
CA LYS A 239 -11.62 10.52 14.79
C LYS A 239 -12.52 9.70 15.71
N ALA A 240 -13.63 9.16 15.19
CA ALA A 240 -14.54 8.34 15.98
C ALA A 240 -13.88 7.02 16.46
N ILE A 241 -13.08 6.37 15.61
CA ILE A 241 -12.32 5.16 15.97
C ILE A 241 -11.30 5.48 17.06
N LEU A 242 -10.57 6.60 16.92
CA LEU A 242 -9.57 7.03 17.90
C LEU A 242 -10.23 7.40 19.24
N SER A 243 -11.35 8.14 19.24
CA SER A 243 -12.09 8.48 20.46
C SER A 243 -12.74 7.28 21.15
N ALA A 244 -12.96 6.18 20.43
CA ALA A 244 -13.44 4.93 21.04
C ALA A 244 -12.31 4.16 21.75
N GLN A 245 -11.05 4.46 21.44
CA GLN A 245 -9.93 4.01 22.24
C GLN A 245 -9.93 4.87 23.52
N GLN A 246 -9.74 4.27 24.70
CA GLN A 246 -9.72 4.98 25.99
C GLN A 246 -8.54 5.97 26.14
N ASP A 247 -7.78 6.19 25.06
CA ASP A 247 -6.64 7.08 24.94
C ASP A 247 -6.90 8.01 23.74
N GLU A 248 -7.17 9.29 24.01
CA GLU A 248 -7.45 10.30 22.99
C GLU A 248 -6.20 10.69 22.16
N ASN A 249 -5.02 10.20 22.52
CA ASN A 249 -3.74 10.60 21.91
C ASN A 249 -3.09 9.48 21.07
N VAL A 250 -3.86 8.47 20.67
CA VAL A 250 -3.38 7.38 19.81
C VAL A 250 -2.97 7.95 18.43
N PRO A 251 -1.68 7.86 18.04
CA PRO A 251 -1.21 8.42 16.78
C PRO A 251 -1.62 7.53 15.60
N LEU A 252 -1.63 8.12 14.41
CA LEU A 252 -2.23 7.54 13.21
C LEU A 252 -1.32 7.70 11.99
N PHE A 253 -1.27 6.68 11.14
CA PHE A 253 -0.86 6.77 9.74
C PHE A 253 -2.09 6.68 8.81
N VAL A 254 -2.15 7.50 7.76
CA VAL A 254 -3.12 7.33 6.66
C VAL A 254 -2.37 7.25 5.35
N CYS A 255 -2.44 6.09 4.72
CA CYS A 255 -1.87 5.82 3.41
C CYS A 255 -2.96 5.78 2.36
N GLY A 256 -2.67 6.21 1.14
CA GLY A 256 -3.61 5.96 0.04
C GLY A 256 -3.28 6.70 -1.24
N ASP A 257 -3.92 6.22 -2.31
CA ASP A 257 -4.12 6.95 -3.54
C ASP A 257 -5.37 7.84 -3.38
N PHE A 258 -5.13 9.14 -3.22
CA PHE A 258 -6.17 10.12 -3.01
C PHE A 258 -6.78 10.59 -4.32
N ASN A 259 -6.20 10.22 -5.47
CA ASN A 259 -6.59 10.71 -6.79
C ASN A 259 -6.74 12.23 -6.83
N ALA A 260 -5.96 12.94 -6.03
CA ALA A 260 -6.07 14.37 -5.83
C ALA A 260 -4.69 14.98 -5.69
N GLU A 261 -4.44 16.06 -6.43
CA GLU A 261 -3.20 16.82 -6.33
C GLU A 261 -3.16 17.68 -5.03
N PRO A 262 -1.97 18.14 -4.60
CA PRO A 262 -1.83 18.95 -3.38
C PRO A 262 -2.67 20.25 -3.34
N GLY A 263 -3.13 20.75 -4.49
CA GLY A 263 -4.01 21.93 -4.58
C GLY A 263 -5.47 21.66 -4.22
N GLU A 264 -5.91 20.39 -4.25
CA GLU A 264 -7.30 20.02 -4.06
C GLU A 264 -7.78 20.18 -2.60
N GLU A 265 -9.10 20.27 -2.45
CA GLU A 265 -9.74 20.47 -1.14
C GLU A 265 -9.47 19.32 -0.17
N VAL A 266 -9.44 18.08 -0.68
CA VAL A 266 -9.18 16.89 0.16
C VAL A 266 -7.81 16.93 0.81
N TYR A 267 -6.76 17.33 0.06
CA TYR A 267 -5.42 17.50 0.60
C TYR A 267 -5.39 18.58 1.69
N ARG A 268 -6.00 19.74 1.42
CA ARG A 268 -6.12 20.83 2.41
C ARG A 268 -6.86 20.40 3.68
N ARG A 269 -7.86 19.54 3.57
CA ARG A 269 -8.59 18.98 4.73
C ARG A 269 -7.72 18.09 5.59
N PHE A 270 -6.88 17.26 4.97
CA PHE A 270 -5.93 16.40 5.70
C PHE A 270 -4.84 17.22 6.39
N MET A 271 -4.23 18.17 5.68
CA MET A 271 -3.23 19.08 6.25
C MET A 271 -3.74 19.89 7.45
N ASN A 272 -4.99 20.37 7.39
CA ASN A 272 -5.60 21.20 8.44
C ASN A 272 -6.47 20.38 9.41
N SER A 273 -6.36 19.05 9.38
CA SER A 273 -7.17 18.16 10.21
C SER A 273 -6.87 18.37 11.70
N PRO A 274 -7.88 18.33 12.59
CA PRO A 274 -7.66 18.33 14.04
C PRO A 274 -6.90 17.08 14.53
N LEU A 275 -6.74 16.05 13.68
CA LEU A 275 -5.88 14.89 13.97
C LEU A 275 -4.37 15.21 13.90
N GLY A 276 -4.01 16.46 13.56
CA GLY A 276 -2.64 16.94 13.58
C GLY A 276 -1.74 16.25 12.55
N LEU A 277 -2.30 15.93 11.37
CA LEU A 277 -1.61 15.20 10.32
C LEU A 277 -0.63 16.08 9.55
N ASP A 278 0.42 15.46 9.04
CA ASP A 278 1.32 16.02 8.02
C ASP A 278 1.67 14.94 7.00
N SER A 279 2.21 15.33 5.85
CA SER A 279 2.64 14.39 4.81
C SER A 279 4.13 14.08 4.95
N ALA A 280 4.48 12.79 4.94
CA ALA A 280 5.85 12.36 5.16
C ALA A 280 6.79 12.82 4.03
N TYR A 281 6.32 12.78 2.78
CA TYR A 281 7.14 13.10 1.62
C TYR A 281 7.46 14.59 1.47
N ARG A 282 6.66 15.47 2.08
CA ARG A 282 6.99 16.91 2.14
C ARG A 282 7.92 17.30 3.28
N THR A 283 8.22 16.40 4.22
CA THR A 283 9.06 16.72 5.39
C THR A 283 10.49 17.08 4.98
N LEU A 284 10.97 16.56 3.85
CA LEU A 284 12.34 16.82 3.38
C LEU A 284 12.52 18.15 2.64
N SER A 285 11.55 18.55 1.82
CA SER A 285 11.67 19.68 0.90
C SER A 285 10.66 20.80 1.19
N SER A 286 9.86 20.66 2.25
CA SER A 286 8.69 21.51 2.58
C SER A 286 7.58 21.51 1.52
N ALA A 287 7.74 20.76 0.43
CA ALA A 287 6.82 20.62 -0.68
C ALA A 287 6.60 19.14 -1.02
N GLU A 288 5.44 18.81 -1.58
CA GLU A 288 5.18 17.46 -2.08
C GLU A 288 6.11 17.10 -3.26
N PRO A 289 6.37 15.81 -3.53
CA PRO A 289 7.17 15.40 -4.67
C PRO A 289 6.50 15.87 -5.96
N SER A 290 7.29 16.00 -7.03
CA SER A 290 6.78 16.42 -8.34
C SER A 290 5.78 15.41 -8.92
N TYR A 291 5.95 14.14 -8.60
CA TYR A 291 5.03 13.08 -9.01
C TYR A 291 5.11 11.86 -8.09
N THR A 292 4.02 11.10 -8.08
CA THR A 292 3.95 9.73 -7.52
C THR A 292 3.45 8.75 -8.58
N THR A 293 2.85 9.24 -9.67
CA THR A 293 2.45 8.45 -10.83
C THR A 293 2.84 9.17 -12.12
N TRP A 294 3.31 8.42 -13.11
CA TRP A 294 3.71 8.96 -14.41
C TRP A 294 3.42 7.97 -15.52
N LYS A 295 2.46 8.29 -16.39
CA LYS A 295 1.89 7.37 -17.39
C LYS A 295 1.44 8.06 -18.65
N ILE A 296 1.34 7.31 -19.75
CA ILE A 296 0.83 7.79 -21.03
C ILE A 296 -0.38 6.94 -21.44
N ARG A 297 -1.52 7.61 -21.62
CA ARG A 297 -2.82 7.02 -22.00
C ARG A 297 -3.34 7.69 -23.27
N PRO A 298 -4.46 7.25 -23.87
CA PRO A 298 -4.98 7.89 -25.09
C PRO A 298 -5.35 9.37 -24.88
N SER A 299 -5.65 9.75 -23.63
CA SER A 299 -5.90 11.14 -23.22
C SER A 299 -4.64 12.01 -23.14
N GLY A 300 -3.45 11.43 -23.26
CA GLY A 300 -2.16 12.11 -23.13
C GLY A 300 -1.28 11.58 -22.00
N GLU A 301 -0.14 12.24 -21.83
CA GLU A 301 0.79 12.01 -20.73
C GLU A 301 0.29 12.68 -19.45
N SER A 302 0.39 11.96 -18.32
CA SER A 302 0.01 12.43 -17.00
C SER A 302 1.15 12.14 -16.03
N CYS A 303 1.63 13.18 -15.35
CA CYS A 303 2.69 13.13 -14.36
C CYS A 303 2.23 13.96 -13.17
N THR A 304 1.79 13.31 -12.09
CA THR A 304 1.10 13.98 -10.97
C THR A 304 1.38 13.29 -9.64
N THR A 305 1.16 14.01 -8.54
CA THR A 305 1.26 13.50 -7.17
C THR A 305 -0.13 13.24 -6.63
N LEU A 306 -0.46 11.96 -6.45
CA LEU A 306 -1.76 11.48 -5.99
C LEU A 306 -1.68 10.61 -4.73
N ASP A 307 -0.48 10.12 -4.40
CA ASP A 307 -0.23 9.17 -3.33
C ASP A 307 0.37 9.87 -2.11
N TYR A 308 -0.12 9.52 -0.93
CA TYR A 308 0.32 10.17 0.30
C TYR A 308 0.48 9.17 1.45
N VAL A 309 1.47 9.46 2.32
CA VAL A 309 1.63 8.87 3.64
C VAL A 309 1.47 9.97 4.67
N TRP A 310 0.26 10.12 5.19
CA TRP A 310 -0.05 11.05 6.27
C TRP A 310 0.33 10.43 7.62
N PHE A 311 0.84 11.24 8.55
CA PHE A 311 1.18 10.80 9.89
C PHE A 311 0.82 11.84 10.95
N SER A 312 0.49 11.39 12.16
CA SER A 312 0.29 12.25 13.33
C SER A 312 1.60 12.86 13.83
N ARG A 313 1.77 14.18 13.66
CA ARG A 313 2.98 14.92 14.08
C ARG A 313 3.30 14.84 15.57
N HIS A 314 2.30 14.57 16.41
CA HIS A 314 2.49 14.46 17.86
C HIS A 314 3.05 13.10 18.28
N GLY A 315 2.89 12.05 17.46
CA GLY A 315 3.27 10.70 17.81
C GLY A 315 4.44 10.14 17.02
N PHE A 316 4.75 10.68 15.84
CA PHE A 316 5.80 10.16 14.96
C PHE A 316 6.73 11.26 14.42
N SER A 317 8.01 10.93 14.33
CA SER A 317 9.02 11.64 13.54
C SER A 317 9.29 10.86 12.25
N VAL A 318 9.57 11.57 11.16
CA VAL A 318 10.03 10.97 9.89
C VAL A 318 11.55 10.85 9.93
N ASP A 319 12.08 9.64 9.86
CA ASP A 319 13.52 9.37 9.87
C ASP A 319 14.13 9.33 8.46
N GLY A 320 13.30 9.01 7.47
CA GLY A 320 13.67 9.07 6.06
C GLY A 320 12.55 8.62 5.15
N VAL A 321 12.66 8.98 3.88
CA VAL A 321 11.73 8.54 2.83
C VAL A 321 12.52 8.08 1.61
N LEU A 322 11.95 7.15 0.85
CA LEU A 322 12.53 6.62 -0.36
C LEU A 322 12.38 7.62 -1.52
N SER A 323 13.50 7.97 -2.16
CA SER A 323 13.53 8.98 -3.22
C SER A 323 12.64 8.63 -4.41
N MET A 324 12.18 9.66 -5.13
CA MET A 324 11.58 9.47 -6.45
C MET A 324 12.70 9.28 -7.49
N PRO A 325 12.53 8.39 -8.48
CA PRO A 325 13.45 8.27 -9.59
C PRO A 325 13.48 9.56 -10.43
N SER A 326 14.55 9.78 -11.19
CA SER A 326 14.60 10.86 -12.19
C SER A 326 13.81 10.48 -13.45
N GLU A 327 13.56 11.44 -14.33
CA GLU A 327 12.93 11.18 -15.62
C GLU A 327 13.73 10.18 -16.46
N GLU A 328 15.06 10.27 -16.43
CA GLU A 328 15.96 9.36 -17.14
C GLU A 328 15.87 7.93 -16.60
N GLN A 329 15.69 7.77 -15.29
CA GLN A 329 15.51 6.46 -14.67
C GLN A 329 14.12 5.85 -14.95
N ILE A 330 13.09 6.69 -15.09
CA ILE A 330 11.74 6.26 -15.51
C ILE A 330 11.73 5.86 -16.99
N GLY A 331 12.49 6.57 -17.82
CA GLY A 331 12.54 6.36 -19.26
C GLY A 331 11.40 7.06 -20.02
N PRO A 332 11.47 7.08 -21.36
CA PRO A 332 10.56 7.86 -22.21
C PRO A 332 9.14 7.30 -22.28
N ASP A 333 8.97 5.99 -22.05
CA ASP A 333 7.67 5.31 -22.13
C ASP A 333 6.89 5.34 -20.81
N ARG A 334 7.51 5.90 -19.76
CA ARG A 334 6.94 6.09 -18.42
C ARG A 334 6.54 4.76 -17.78
N LEU A 335 5.52 4.79 -16.92
CA LEU A 335 5.02 3.63 -16.18
C LEU A 335 3.63 3.19 -16.69
N PRO A 336 3.27 1.90 -16.56
CA PRO A 336 4.13 0.78 -16.18
C PRO A 336 5.07 0.38 -17.31
N SER A 337 6.07 -0.46 -17.04
CA SER A 337 7.06 -0.89 -18.02
C SER A 337 7.65 -2.25 -17.65
N TYR A 338 8.59 -2.77 -18.46
CA TYR A 338 9.33 -3.98 -18.09
C TYR A 338 10.14 -3.85 -16.79
N HIS A 339 10.40 -2.63 -16.34
CA HIS A 339 11.16 -2.35 -15.12
C HIS A 339 10.26 -2.20 -13.88
N TYR A 340 8.97 -1.95 -14.06
CA TYR A 340 8.11 -1.52 -12.97
C TYR A 340 6.63 -1.89 -13.20
N PRO A 341 5.97 -2.55 -12.23
CA PRO A 341 4.70 -3.21 -12.47
C PRO A 341 3.48 -2.30 -12.36
N SER A 342 3.63 -1.07 -11.86
CA SER A 342 2.51 -0.16 -11.62
C SER A 342 2.77 1.17 -12.31
N ASP A 343 1.70 1.90 -12.63
CA ASP A 343 1.77 3.29 -13.07
C ASP A 343 1.99 4.28 -11.91
N HIS A 344 1.93 3.81 -10.66
CA HIS A 344 2.26 4.55 -9.45
C HIS A 344 3.56 4.00 -8.84
N LEU A 345 4.41 4.87 -8.31
CA LEU A 345 5.60 4.50 -7.55
C LEU A 345 5.25 4.19 -6.10
N SER A 346 5.91 3.18 -5.52
CA SER A 346 5.79 2.90 -4.10
C SER A 346 6.35 4.04 -3.26
N LEU A 347 5.60 4.47 -2.25
CA LEU A 347 6.08 5.39 -1.21
C LEU A 347 6.57 4.55 -0.03
N VAL A 348 7.80 4.77 0.44
CA VAL A 348 8.35 4.06 1.60
C VAL A 348 8.98 5.04 2.56
N CYS A 349 8.53 5.01 3.81
CA CYS A 349 8.97 5.93 4.86
C CYS A 349 9.41 5.15 6.10
N ASP A 350 10.49 5.61 6.73
CA ASP A 350 10.90 5.18 8.06
C ASP A 350 10.42 6.21 9.08
N PHE A 351 9.73 5.76 10.11
CA PHE A 351 9.26 6.59 11.23
C PHE A 351 9.81 6.09 12.55
N SER A 352 9.97 6.99 13.50
CA SER A 352 10.13 6.66 14.91
C SER A 352 9.02 7.29 15.72
N PHE A 353 8.63 6.67 16.82
CA PHE A 353 7.73 7.34 17.75
C PHE A 353 8.46 8.51 18.42
N ILE A 354 7.76 9.60 18.68
CA ILE A 354 8.28 10.70 19.49
C ILE A 354 8.26 10.26 20.96
N GLN A 355 9.35 10.50 21.69
CA GLN A 355 9.39 10.27 23.13
C GLN A 355 8.48 11.29 23.83
N GLU A 356 7.59 10.82 24.70
CA GLU A 356 6.92 11.73 25.61
C GLU A 356 7.98 12.33 26.56
N PRO A 357 7.97 13.65 26.80
CA PRO A 357 8.81 14.21 27.85
C PRO A 357 8.41 13.51 29.14
N HIS A 358 9.37 12.82 29.78
CA HIS A 358 9.15 12.15 31.06
C HIS A 358 8.32 13.06 31.97
N ARG A 359 7.09 12.66 32.29
CA ARG A 359 6.38 13.21 33.44
C ARG A 359 7.25 12.84 34.64
N LEU A 360 8.08 13.78 35.09
CA LEU A 360 8.71 13.73 36.40
C LEU A 360 7.58 13.56 37.40
N MET A 361 7.40 12.33 37.89
CA MET A 361 6.55 12.03 39.04
C MET A 361 7.18 12.58 40.31
#